data_AF-A0A2D5WJ54-F1
#
_entry.id   AF-A0A2D5WJ54-F1
#
_cell.length_a   1.000
_cell.length_b   1.000
_cell.length_c   1.000
_cell.angle_alpha   90.00
_cell.angle_beta   90.00
_cell.angle_gamma   90.00
#
_symmetry.space_group_name_H-M   'P 1'
#
loop_
_entity.id
_entity.type
_entity.pdbx_description
1 polymer ?
#
loop_
_entity_poly.entity_id
_entity_poly.type
_entity_poly.pdbx_seq_one_letter_code
_entity_poly.pdbx_strand_id
1 'polypeptide(L)'
;MRARATSSCWSAPAGSPAASRRLPSSRAFCSGGVHPASAATRQAAAQGRPVLLVGFCVVRMGAGGSIAARASQGRHTSFAARLVMFPEKLCRWLPLWAGALCLGPSPTLGQAQEAAPLPQPRILLVEDKSALREYEVDSVKVANMVTEGLKRLTGKPSAAAAWLTLVSPADTVGIKVNSAPGPIGGTRKPVVDAVVRGLLEARLPPNRIIIWDRSLASLKAAGYDALAKRHGVRLAGSRDAGWDESVTYESPIIGTLVSGDLGFERDGEKTSRKSHLSRLLTGEMTRIISICPLLNHNRAGVSGHLVGLVDGSMDNSHRFSRSGSILAVAVPEILAIEDEAQRRLLGDRLVLGITDALFCQYLGQSKCLLHYTAALGQLRFSTDPVALDVFSIEELKRQRERFKADYSPPDSALYRNAALIQLGESDPARREVIEIFR
;
A
#
# COMPACT_ATOMS: atom_id res chain seq x y z
N MET A 1 -54.56 -70.73 10.26
CA MET A 1 -54.72 -71.08 8.82
C MET A 1 -54.59 -69.81 7.97
N ARG A 2 -54.36 -69.96 6.65
CA ARG A 2 -54.65 -69.06 5.48
C ARG A 2 -55.29 -67.68 5.75
N ALA A 3 -55.08 -66.58 5.00
CA ALA A 3 -54.24 -66.18 3.84
C ALA A 3 -54.49 -64.64 3.61
N ARG A 4 -53.91 -63.83 2.69
CA ARG A 4 -52.90 -63.86 1.58
C ARG A 4 -52.31 -62.42 1.47
N ALA A 5 -51.08 -62.17 1.00
CA ALA A 5 -50.65 -61.71 -0.35
C ALA A 5 -51.31 -60.42 -0.91
N THR A 6 -50.64 -59.53 -1.68
CA THR A 6 -49.57 -59.76 -2.69
C THR A 6 -48.53 -58.62 -2.88
N SER A 7 -47.24 -59.00 -3.04
CA SER A 7 -46.21 -58.50 -4.01
C SER A 7 -45.80 -56.99 -4.08
N SER A 8 -44.58 -56.60 -4.50
CA SER A 8 -43.54 -57.35 -5.26
C SER A 8 -42.07 -56.97 -4.91
N CYS A 9 -41.15 -57.91 -5.16
CA CYS A 9 -39.69 -57.68 -5.31
C CYS A 9 -39.39 -56.99 -6.67
N TRP A 10 -38.18 -56.74 -7.20
CA TRP A 10 -36.75 -57.02 -6.90
C TRP A 10 -35.91 -56.05 -7.79
N SER A 11 -34.57 -55.93 -7.85
CA SER A 11 -33.37 -56.50 -7.17
C SER A 11 -32.18 -55.51 -7.37
N ALA A 12 -30.92 -55.92 -7.13
CA ALA A 12 -29.70 -55.16 -7.50
C ALA A 12 -28.75 -56.00 -8.40
N PRO A 13 -27.82 -55.38 -9.15
CA PRO A 13 -26.66 -56.04 -9.74
C PRO A 13 -25.40 -55.92 -8.85
N ALA A 14 -24.41 -56.78 -9.08
CA ALA A 14 -23.16 -56.85 -8.32
C ALA A 14 -21.95 -57.19 -9.20
N GLY A 15 -20.74 -57.10 -8.64
CA GLY A 15 -19.53 -57.76 -9.18
C GLY A 15 -18.44 -56.82 -9.73
N SER A 16 -17.24 -56.95 -9.16
CA SER A 16 -16.00 -56.31 -9.65
C SER A 16 -15.40 -57.10 -10.84
N PRO A 17 -14.33 -56.59 -11.47
CA PRO A 17 -13.01 -57.07 -11.03
C PRO A 17 -11.97 -55.95 -10.85
N ALA A 18 -10.94 -56.24 -10.05
CA ALA A 18 -9.78 -55.36 -9.90
C ALA A 18 -8.76 -55.58 -11.03
N ALA A 19 -8.14 -54.51 -11.51
CA ALA A 19 -7.06 -54.56 -12.48
C ALA A 19 -5.89 -53.64 -12.06
N SER A 20 -4.82 -54.22 -11.52
CA SER A 20 -3.62 -53.49 -11.12
C SER A 20 -2.73 -53.18 -12.33
N ARG A 21 -2.65 -51.92 -12.73
CA ARG A 21 -1.63 -51.45 -13.69
C ARG A 21 -0.46 -50.80 -12.97
N ARG A 22 0.57 -51.62 -12.71
CA ARG A 22 1.94 -51.10 -12.57
C ARG A 22 2.37 -50.54 -13.92
N LEU A 23 3.03 -49.38 -13.95
CA LEU A 23 3.84 -48.93 -15.08
C LEU A 23 5.29 -48.72 -14.61
N PRO A 24 6.29 -48.87 -15.50
CA PRO A 24 7.55 -49.46 -15.09
C PRO A 24 8.61 -48.45 -14.66
N SER A 25 9.46 -48.89 -13.73
CA SER A 25 10.83 -48.40 -13.62
C SER A 25 11.69 -48.99 -14.74
N SER A 26 12.24 -48.17 -15.62
CA SER A 26 13.33 -48.54 -16.53
C SER A 26 14.54 -47.63 -16.31
N ARG A 27 15.74 -48.21 -16.27
CA ARG A 27 17.00 -47.48 -16.03
C ARG A 27 17.59 -46.90 -17.31
N ALA A 28 18.41 -45.86 -17.10
CA ALA A 28 19.52 -45.41 -17.94
C ALA A 28 19.21 -44.89 -19.36
N PHE A 29 19.70 -43.68 -19.64
CA PHE A 29 20.76 -43.54 -20.64
C PHE A 29 21.70 -42.36 -20.28
N CYS A 30 22.95 -42.46 -20.76
CA CYS A 30 24.05 -41.48 -20.75
C CYS A 30 24.17 -40.41 -19.64
N SER A 31 25.24 -40.56 -18.86
CA SER A 31 25.99 -39.45 -18.29
C SER A 31 26.47 -38.47 -19.38
N GLY A 32 26.16 -37.18 -19.25
CA GLY A 32 26.79 -36.08 -20.00
C GLY A 32 27.62 -35.22 -19.06
N GLY A 33 28.93 -35.15 -19.27
CA GLY A 33 29.84 -34.40 -18.40
C GLY A 33 29.71 -32.89 -18.55
N VAL A 34 29.79 -32.15 -17.44
CA VAL A 34 29.87 -30.68 -17.46
C VAL A 34 31.27 -30.27 -17.94
N HIS A 35 31.39 -29.88 -19.21
CA HIS A 35 32.57 -29.15 -19.67
C HIS A 35 32.55 -27.72 -19.09
N PRO A 36 33.66 -27.24 -18.48
CA PRO A 36 33.72 -25.89 -17.96
C PRO A 36 33.74 -24.86 -19.10
N ALA A 37 32.93 -23.82 -19.00
CA ALA A 37 32.97 -22.70 -19.93
C ALA A 37 34.28 -21.91 -19.76
N SER A 38 35.07 -21.81 -20.83
CA SER A 38 36.35 -21.10 -20.81
C SER A 38 36.16 -19.59 -20.62
N ALA A 39 36.85 -19.01 -19.64
CA ALA A 39 36.86 -17.58 -19.37
C ALA A 39 37.75 -16.83 -20.39
N ALA A 40 37.17 -16.47 -21.54
CA ALA A 40 37.85 -15.73 -22.59
C ALA A 40 38.00 -14.22 -22.28
N THR A 41 38.86 -13.89 -21.31
CA THR A 41 39.18 -12.49 -20.94
C THR A 41 39.86 -11.76 -22.10
N ARG A 42 39.10 -10.98 -22.87
CA ARG A 42 39.66 -10.01 -23.84
C ARG A 42 39.91 -8.67 -23.17
N GLN A 43 41.15 -8.40 -22.81
CA GLN A 43 41.63 -7.05 -22.59
C GLN A 43 41.60 -6.29 -23.92
N ALA A 44 40.89 -5.17 -23.98
CA ALA A 44 40.97 -4.20 -25.07
C ALA A 44 41.72 -2.96 -24.57
N ALA A 45 42.69 -2.46 -25.33
CA ALA A 45 43.62 -1.43 -24.86
C ALA A 45 42.97 -0.04 -24.76
N ALA A 46 43.38 0.73 -23.75
CA ALA A 46 43.01 2.14 -23.64
C ALA A 46 43.86 2.99 -24.58
N GLN A 47 43.21 3.77 -25.45
CA GLN A 47 43.79 4.93 -26.13
C GLN A 47 42.77 6.07 -26.08
N GLY A 48 43.11 7.15 -25.39
CA GLY A 48 42.22 8.30 -25.17
C GLY A 48 42.39 9.40 -26.21
N ARG A 49 41.32 10.18 -26.42
CA ARG A 49 41.33 11.52 -27.06
C ARG A 49 40.23 12.40 -26.42
N PRO A 50 40.29 13.73 -26.56
CA PRO A 50 39.88 14.64 -25.48
C PRO A 50 38.37 14.83 -25.32
N VAL A 51 37.97 15.08 -24.06
CA VAL A 51 36.63 15.55 -23.69
C VAL A 51 36.51 17.05 -23.98
N LEU A 52 35.49 17.45 -24.74
CA LEU A 52 35.14 18.86 -24.93
C LEU A 52 34.31 19.33 -23.73
N LEU A 53 34.91 20.11 -22.82
CA LEU A 53 34.25 20.52 -21.58
C LEU A 53 33.29 21.71 -21.80
N VAL A 54 32.07 21.42 -22.27
CA VAL A 54 30.99 22.42 -22.35
C VAL A 54 30.44 22.69 -20.94
N GLY A 55 30.89 23.78 -20.32
CA GLY A 55 30.46 24.17 -18.97
C GLY A 55 29.02 24.70 -18.94
N PHE A 56 28.06 23.86 -18.55
CA PHE A 56 26.69 24.29 -18.29
C PHE A 56 26.58 24.97 -16.92
N CYS A 57 26.28 26.27 -16.91
CA CYS A 57 25.98 27.01 -15.68
C CYS A 57 24.56 26.66 -15.19
N VAL A 58 24.45 25.80 -14.18
CA VAL A 58 23.16 25.44 -13.57
C VAL A 58 22.69 26.56 -12.64
N VAL A 59 21.94 27.51 -13.18
CA VAL A 59 21.26 28.55 -12.38
C VAL A 59 20.11 27.92 -11.60
N ARG A 60 20.38 27.52 -10.36
CA ARG A 60 19.40 26.92 -9.45
C ARG A 60 18.43 27.97 -8.90
N MET A 61 17.40 28.33 -9.67
CA MET A 61 16.31 29.19 -9.18
C MET A 61 15.51 28.48 -8.08
N GLY A 62 15.83 28.78 -6.83
CA GLY A 62 15.21 28.20 -5.64
C GLY A 62 13.82 28.76 -5.37
N ALA A 63 12.79 28.24 -6.05
CA ALA A 63 11.39 28.49 -5.72
C ALA A 63 10.93 27.69 -4.47
N GLY A 64 11.64 27.87 -3.35
CA GLY A 64 11.39 27.17 -2.08
C GLY A 64 10.18 27.70 -1.32
N GLY A 65 8.96 27.39 -1.79
CA GLY A 65 7.71 27.80 -1.15
C GLY A 65 7.07 26.73 -0.28
N SER A 66 7.29 26.75 1.04
CA SER A 66 6.57 25.87 1.97
C SER A 66 5.12 26.35 2.19
N ILE A 67 4.14 25.50 1.85
CA ILE A 67 2.70 25.81 1.98
C ILE A 67 2.14 25.33 3.34
N ALA A 68 2.96 25.38 4.40
CA ALA A 68 2.56 25.01 5.77
C ALA A 68 2.20 26.20 6.68
N ALA A 69 2.41 27.44 6.23
CA ALA A 69 2.41 28.63 7.11
C ALA A 69 1.46 29.78 6.68
N ARG A 70 0.43 29.51 5.86
CA ARG A 70 -0.56 30.53 5.43
C ARG A 70 -2.04 30.16 5.60
N ALA A 71 -2.33 29.10 6.35
CA ALA A 71 -3.70 28.69 6.70
C ALA A 71 -4.27 29.41 7.95
N SER A 72 -3.88 30.66 8.19
CA SER A 72 -4.57 31.56 9.14
C SER A 72 -4.39 33.02 8.71
N GLN A 73 -5.31 33.89 9.17
CA GLN A 73 -5.41 35.31 8.82
C GLN A 73 -5.71 35.59 7.33
N GLY A 74 -6.99 35.55 6.96
CA GLY A 74 -7.46 36.11 5.69
C GLY A 74 -7.60 37.63 5.74
N ARG A 75 -7.05 38.33 4.76
CA ARG A 75 -7.44 39.69 4.32
C ARG A 75 -7.07 39.85 2.84
N HIS A 76 -7.96 40.46 2.04
CA HIS A 76 -7.72 40.67 0.62
C HIS A 76 -6.79 41.86 0.39
N THR A 77 -5.74 41.67 -0.42
CA THR A 77 -5.08 42.73 -1.18
C THR A 77 -4.82 42.24 -2.60
N SER A 78 -5.38 42.93 -3.59
CA SER A 78 -5.16 42.65 -5.01
C SER A 78 -3.90 43.35 -5.51
N PHE A 79 -2.96 42.60 -6.08
CA PHE A 79 -1.73 43.16 -6.64
C PHE A 79 -1.71 43.01 -8.16
N ALA A 80 -1.90 44.13 -8.88
CA ALA A 80 -1.92 44.15 -10.33
C ALA A 80 -0.50 44.36 -10.89
N ALA A 81 0.06 43.32 -11.52
CA ALA A 81 1.35 43.41 -12.20
C ALA A 81 1.20 44.18 -13.53
N ARG A 82 1.60 45.47 -13.54
CA ARG A 82 1.79 46.21 -14.80
C ARG A 82 3.06 45.74 -15.50
N LEU A 83 2.91 45.02 -16.60
CA LEU A 83 4.00 44.73 -17.52
C LEU A 83 4.39 46.03 -18.26
N VAL A 84 5.62 46.51 -18.07
CA VAL A 84 6.14 47.68 -18.79
C VAL A 84 7.22 47.24 -19.76
N MET A 85 6.88 47.20 -21.04
CA MET A 85 7.82 46.95 -22.14
C MET A 85 8.54 48.27 -22.51
N PHE A 86 9.86 48.25 -22.58
CA PHE A 86 10.65 49.32 -23.22
C PHE A 86 11.40 48.74 -24.43
N PRO A 87 11.35 49.39 -25.62
CA PRO A 87 12.00 48.91 -26.84
C PRO A 87 13.49 49.28 -26.91
N GLU A 88 14.17 48.74 -27.91
CA GLU A 88 15.62 48.89 -28.12
C GLU A 88 16.10 50.26 -28.65
N LYS A 89 17.37 50.55 -28.35
CA LYS A 89 18.37 51.36 -29.10
C LYS A 89 18.37 52.90 -28.98
N LEU A 90 19.62 53.40 -28.98
CA LEU A 90 20.09 54.80 -29.05
C LEU A 90 19.70 55.69 -27.83
N CYS A 91 20.57 56.56 -27.30
CA CYS A 91 21.74 57.21 -27.92
C CYS A 91 22.97 57.31 -26.99
N ARG A 92 24.03 57.99 -27.44
CA ARG A 92 25.26 58.31 -26.68
C ARG A 92 25.14 59.65 -25.92
N TRP A 93 26.13 59.90 -25.06
CA TRP A 93 26.60 61.19 -24.48
C TRP A 93 26.18 61.57 -23.04
N LEU A 94 27.15 62.16 -22.34
CA LEU A 94 27.07 62.88 -21.04
C LEU A 94 26.85 62.00 -19.77
N PRO A 95 27.24 62.47 -18.57
CA PRO A 95 28.65 62.44 -18.16
C PRO A 95 28.88 61.84 -16.75
N LEU A 96 30.15 61.77 -16.34
CA LEU A 96 30.58 61.32 -15.00
C LEU A 96 29.91 62.13 -13.87
N TRP A 97 29.05 61.48 -13.09
CA TRP A 97 28.60 61.95 -11.78
C TRP A 97 29.16 61.03 -10.69
N ALA A 98 30.02 61.58 -9.83
CA ALA A 98 30.59 60.87 -8.68
C ALA A 98 29.56 60.78 -7.53
N GLY A 99 28.53 59.95 -7.70
CA GLY A 99 27.56 59.65 -6.65
C GLY A 99 28.19 58.81 -5.54
N ALA A 100 28.19 59.32 -4.31
CA ALA A 100 28.71 58.59 -3.16
C ALA A 100 27.89 57.31 -2.90
N LEU A 101 28.56 56.15 -2.83
CA LEU A 101 27.92 54.89 -2.49
C LEU A 101 27.58 54.87 -1.00
N CYS A 102 26.35 55.25 -0.65
CA CYS A 102 25.80 54.98 0.67
C CYS A 102 25.68 53.46 0.86
N LEU A 103 26.56 52.87 1.66
CA LEU A 103 26.48 51.47 2.09
C LEU A 103 25.29 51.28 3.03
N GLY A 104 24.09 51.15 2.44
CA GLY A 104 22.93 50.62 3.14
C GLY A 104 23.22 49.20 3.64
N PRO A 105 22.70 48.79 4.81
CA PRO A 105 22.92 47.44 5.31
C PRO A 105 22.36 46.42 4.32
N SER A 106 23.20 45.51 3.84
CA SER A 106 22.78 44.39 3.02
C SER A 106 21.62 43.67 3.72
N PRO A 107 20.51 43.35 3.01
CA PRO A 107 19.46 42.55 3.62
C PRO A 107 20.08 41.22 4.05
N THR A 108 19.97 40.91 5.34
CA THR A 108 20.39 39.61 5.88
C THR A 108 19.62 38.55 5.12
N LEU A 109 20.32 37.79 4.28
CA LEU A 109 19.80 36.58 3.66
C LEU A 109 19.32 35.69 4.80
N GLY A 110 18.01 35.64 4.99
CA GLY A 110 17.40 34.88 6.07
C GLY A 110 17.90 33.46 5.99
N GLN A 111 18.53 32.98 7.05
CA GLN A 111 18.93 31.57 7.13
C GLN A 111 17.69 30.75 6.80
N ALA A 112 17.77 29.90 5.78
CA ALA A 112 16.69 29.00 5.44
C ALA A 112 16.45 28.14 6.67
N GLN A 113 15.35 28.43 7.39
CA GLN A 113 15.10 27.85 8.70
C GLN A 113 14.98 26.35 8.52
N GLU A 114 16.00 25.62 9.00
CA GLU A 114 16.16 24.21 8.70
C GLU A 114 14.90 23.48 9.14
N ALA A 115 14.30 22.74 8.18
CA ALA A 115 12.98 22.19 8.37
C ALA A 115 12.99 21.29 9.61
N ALA A 116 12.15 21.63 10.60
CA ALA A 116 12.10 20.91 11.86
C ALA A 116 12.03 19.39 11.57
N PRO A 117 12.92 18.57 12.16
CA PRO A 117 13.02 17.15 11.82
C PRO A 117 11.64 16.49 11.83
N LEU A 118 11.29 15.82 10.73
CA LEU A 118 9.99 15.15 10.62
C LEU A 118 9.78 14.27 11.87
N PRO A 119 8.65 14.40 12.56
CA PRO A 119 8.45 13.76 13.86
C PRO A 119 8.62 12.25 13.71
N GLN A 120 9.53 11.68 14.51
CA GLN A 120 9.95 10.29 14.42
C GLN A 120 8.72 9.36 14.34
N PRO A 121 8.52 8.61 13.24
CA PRO A 121 7.30 7.82 13.06
C PRO A 121 7.14 6.77 14.16
N ARG A 122 5.94 6.71 14.71
CA ARG A 122 5.63 5.96 15.93
C ARG A 122 4.80 4.75 15.57
N ILE A 123 5.32 3.55 15.83
CA ILE A 123 4.57 2.30 15.75
C ILE A 123 4.14 1.94 17.15
N LEU A 124 2.84 1.77 17.35
CA LEU A 124 2.29 1.21 18.57
C LEU A 124 1.91 -0.25 18.36
N LEU A 125 2.49 -1.15 19.13
CA LEU A 125 2.17 -2.57 19.18
C LEU A 125 1.30 -2.84 20.42
N VAL A 126 0.13 -3.43 20.22
CA VAL A 126 -0.72 -3.94 21.30
C VAL A 126 -0.79 -5.46 21.19
N GLU A 127 -0.43 -6.16 22.26
CA GLU A 127 -0.48 -7.61 22.35
C GLU A 127 -1.47 -8.06 23.44
N ASP A 128 -2.38 -8.96 23.09
CA ASP A 128 -3.18 -9.78 24.02
C ASP A 128 -3.19 -11.19 23.44
N LYS A 129 -2.31 -12.08 23.94
CA LYS A 129 -2.24 -13.46 23.45
C LYS A 129 -3.53 -14.24 23.69
N SER A 130 -4.31 -13.86 24.70
CA SER A 130 -5.61 -14.47 25.01
C SER A 130 -6.76 -13.95 24.14
N ALA A 131 -6.49 -13.00 23.22
CA ALA A 131 -7.40 -12.67 22.12
C ALA A 131 -7.50 -13.80 21.08
N LEU A 132 -6.61 -14.80 21.18
CA LEU A 132 -6.63 -16.02 20.37
C LEU A 132 -7.05 -17.21 21.24
N ARG A 133 -7.87 -18.09 20.69
CA ARG A 133 -8.18 -19.41 21.28
C ARG A 133 -8.09 -20.45 20.17
N GLU A 134 -7.05 -21.26 20.20
CA GLU A 134 -6.66 -22.14 19.08
C GLU A 134 -6.50 -21.36 17.76
N TYR A 135 -7.49 -21.43 16.86
CA TYR A 135 -7.54 -20.67 15.60
C TYR A 135 -8.68 -19.63 15.57
N GLU A 136 -9.47 -19.51 16.65
CA GLU A 136 -10.52 -18.51 16.80
C GLU A 136 -9.99 -17.18 17.40
N VAL A 137 -10.74 -16.11 17.16
CA VAL A 137 -10.38 -14.73 17.52
C VAL A 137 -11.48 -14.10 18.38
N ASP A 138 -11.15 -13.79 19.63
CA ASP A 138 -12.05 -13.14 20.59
C ASP A 138 -12.31 -11.69 20.15
N SER A 139 -13.52 -11.44 19.65
CA SER A 139 -13.91 -10.15 19.08
C SER A 139 -14.09 -9.03 20.11
N VAL A 140 -14.20 -9.37 21.41
CA VAL A 140 -14.24 -8.40 22.50
C VAL A 140 -12.82 -7.97 22.84
N LYS A 141 -11.89 -8.93 22.95
CA LYS A 141 -10.47 -8.63 23.17
C LYS A 141 -9.86 -7.84 22.02
N VAL A 142 -10.13 -8.22 20.77
CA VAL A 142 -9.70 -7.44 19.59
C VAL A 142 -10.24 -6.00 19.61
N ALA A 143 -11.49 -5.79 20.02
CA ALA A 143 -12.03 -4.43 20.18
C ALA A 143 -11.34 -3.64 21.30
N ASN A 144 -10.96 -4.29 22.40
CA ASN A 144 -10.17 -3.68 23.48
C ASN A 144 -8.72 -3.36 23.04
N MET A 145 -8.13 -4.16 22.14
CA MET A 145 -6.82 -3.88 21.53
C MET A 145 -6.88 -2.69 20.58
N VAL A 146 -7.88 -2.62 19.69
CA VAL A 146 -8.10 -1.47 18.78
C VAL A 146 -8.33 -0.18 19.56
N THR A 147 -9.18 -0.22 20.60
CA THR A 147 -9.46 0.94 21.46
C THR A 147 -8.22 1.46 22.19
N GLU A 148 -7.44 0.58 22.85
CA GLU A 148 -6.23 1.02 23.56
C GLU A 148 -5.14 1.47 22.59
N GLY A 149 -5.01 0.78 21.45
CA GLY A 149 -4.10 1.14 20.37
C GLY A 149 -4.34 2.58 19.88
N LEU A 150 -5.57 2.88 19.49
CA LEU A 150 -5.92 4.20 18.96
C LEU A 150 -5.77 5.32 20.01
N LYS A 151 -6.21 5.09 21.26
CA LYS A 151 -6.05 6.04 22.37
C LYS A 151 -4.59 6.41 22.60
N ARG A 152 -3.69 5.41 22.59
CA ARG A 152 -2.26 5.58 22.90
C ARG A 152 -1.46 6.16 21.76
N LEU A 153 -1.81 5.84 20.51
CA LEU A 153 -1.22 6.48 19.32
C LEU A 153 -1.53 7.99 19.30
N THR A 154 -2.78 8.35 19.58
CA THR A 154 -3.31 9.74 19.48
C THR A 154 -3.20 10.56 20.77
N GLY A 155 -2.85 9.94 21.90
CA GLY A 155 -2.83 10.57 23.23
C GLY A 155 -4.21 10.98 23.76
N LYS A 156 -5.31 10.37 23.29
CA LYS A 156 -6.69 10.76 23.66
C LYS A 156 -7.32 9.79 24.68
N PRO A 157 -8.17 10.29 25.59
CA PRO A 157 -8.72 9.47 26.69
C PRO A 157 -9.82 8.49 26.28
N SER A 158 -10.49 8.71 25.13
CA SER A 158 -11.60 7.87 24.65
C SER A 158 -11.46 7.51 23.17
N ALA A 159 -12.07 6.40 22.74
CA ALA A 159 -12.02 5.91 21.37
C ALA A 159 -12.57 6.92 20.35
N ALA A 160 -13.74 7.52 20.64
CA ALA A 160 -14.33 8.54 19.78
C ALA A 160 -13.44 9.78 19.63
N ALA A 161 -12.85 10.28 20.73
CA ALA A 161 -11.93 11.42 20.67
C ALA A 161 -10.63 11.09 19.91
N ALA A 162 -10.20 9.83 19.94
CA ALA A 162 -9.04 9.34 19.20
C ALA A 162 -9.32 9.20 17.69
N TRP A 163 -10.47 8.67 17.28
CA TRP A 163 -10.87 8.65 15.87
C TRP A 163 -10.99 10.06 15.29
N LEU A 164 -11.52 11.00 16.08
CA LEU A 164 -11.68 12.41 15.68
C LEU A 164 -10.36 13.20 15.55
N THR A 165 -9.18 12.60 15.75
CA THR A 165 -7.90 13.20 15.31
C THR A 165 -7.48 12.77 13.91
N LEU A 166 -8.10 11.73 13.33
CA LEU A 166 -7.71 11.13 12.05
C LEU A 166 -8.77 11.33 10.96
N VAL A 167 -10.05 11.40 11.37
CA VAL A 167 -11.22 11.58 10.50
C VAL A 167 -12.24 12.52 11.15
N SER A 168 -13.22 13.00 10.38
CA SER A 168 -14.34 13.80 10.86
C SER A 168 -15.69 13.22 10.41
N PRO A 169 -16.84 13.62 11.00
CA PRO A 169 -18.17 13.24 10.50
C PRO A 169 -18.50 13.76 9.09
N ALA A 170 -17.70 14.70 8.57
CA ALA A 170 -17.79 15.16 7.19
C ALA A 170 -17.12 14.20 6.19
N ASP A 171 -16.16 13.38 6.65
CA ASP A 171 -15.37 12.50 5.79
C ASP A 171 -16.12 11.24 5.33
N THR A 172 -15.84 10.81 4.11
CA THR A 172 -16.15 9.45 3.62
C THR A 172 -14.90 8.59 3.86
N VAL A 173 -15.02 7.58 4.71
CA VAL A 173 -13.88 6.77 5.19
C VAL A 173 -13.89 5.40 4.49
N GLY A 174 -12.89 5.18 3.64
CA GLY A 174 -12.60 3.89 3.01
C GLY A 174 -11.74 3.00 3.90
N ILE A 175 -12.32 1.98 4.51
CA ILE A 175 -11.58 0.93 5.23
C ILE A 175 -11.06 -0.08 4.19
N LYS A 176 -9.78 0.03 3.82
CA LYS A 176 -9.11 -0.89 2.89
C LYS A 176 -8.76 -2.18 3.60
N VAL A 177 -9.29 -3.29 3.09
CA VAL A 177 -8.96 -4.65 3.56
C VAL A 177 -8.18 -5.42 2.50
N ASN A 178 -7.70 -6.62 2.85
CA ASN A 178 -7.13 -7.59 1.92
C ASN A 178 -8.03 -8.84 1.93
N SER A 179 -8.90 -8.96 0.92
CA SER A 179 -9.91 -10.02 0.80
C SER A 179 -9.50 -11.17 -0.12
N ALA A 180 -8.49 -10.97 -0.97
CA ALA A 180 -8.05 -11.96 -1.96
C ALA A 180 -7.55 -13.30 -1.38
N PRO A 181 -6.89 -13.36 -0.19
CA PRO A 181 -6.57 -14.62 0.50
C PRO A 181 -7.78 -15.32 1.15
N GLY A 182 -9.00 -14.82 0.93
CA GLY A 182 -10.25 -15.43 1.37
C GLY A 182 -10.58 -15.23 2.87
N PRO A 183 -11.62 -15.89 3.38
CA PRO A 183 -12.22 -15.61 4.68
C PRO A 183 -11.35 -15.97 5.91
N ILE A 184 -10.21 -16.66 5.71
CA ILE A 184 -9.32 -17.16 6.77
C ILE A 184 -7.95 -16.46 6.71
N GLY A 185 -7.34 -16.38 5.51
CA GLY A 185 -6.02 -15.77 5.32
C GLY A 185 -6.04 -14.25 5.14
N GLY A 186 -7.20 -13.67 4.79
CA GLY A 186 -7.35 -12.22 4.58
C GLY A 186 -7.37 -11.42 5.90
N THR A 187 -7.63 -10.12 5.79
CA THR A 187 -7.84 -9.27 6.97
C THR A 187 -8.95 -9.83 7.87
N ARG A 188 -8.74 -9.87 9.18
CA ARG A 188 -9.68 -10.51 10.11
C ARG A 188 -10.88 -9.61 10.39
N LYS A 189 -12.07 -10.14 10.10
CA LYS A 189 -13.37 -9.50 10.32
C LYS A 189 -13.53 -8.87 11.72
N PRO A 190 -13.10 -9.49 12.84
CA PRO A 190 -13.11 -8.84 14.16
C PRO A 190 -12.37 -7.50 14.26
N VAL A 191 -11.24 -7.33 13.55
CA VAL A 191 -10.47 -6.08 13.54
C VAL A 191 -11.23 -4.99 12.78
N VAL A 192 -11.78 -5.34 11.60
CA VAL A 192 -12.61 -4.44 10.78
C VAL A 192 -13.90 -4.06 11.51
N ASP A 193 -14.53 -5.02 12.20
CA ASP A 193 -15.75 -4.81 12.98
C ASP A 193 -15.53 -3.84 14.16
N ALA A 194 -14.38 -3.94 14.84
CA ALA A 194 -13.98 -3.01 15.89
C ALA A 194 -13.71 -1.59 15.35
N VAL A 195 -13.07 -1.46 14.18
CA VAL A 195 -12.85 -0.16 13.52
C VAL A 195 -14.18 0.46 13.09
N VAL A 196 -15.08 -0.30 12.46
CA VAL A 196 -16.42 0.18 12.08
C VAL A 196 -17.19 0.68 13.31
N ARG A 197 -17.23 -0.09 14.40
CA ARG A 197 -17.88 0.34 15.66
C ARG A 197 -17.29 1.64 16.21
N GLY A 198 -15.96 1.75 16.26
CA GLY A 198 -15.29 2.97 16.73
C GLY A 198 -15.58 4.22 15.89
N LEU A 199 -15.70 4.09 14.56
CA LEU A 199 -16.09 5.19 13.67
C LEU A 199 -17.56 5.61 13.88
N LEU A 200 -18.45 4.65 14.14
CA LEU A 200 -19.86 4.92 14.47
C LEU A 200 -20.00 5.59 15.85
N GLU A 201 -19.21 5.18 16.83
CA GLU A 201 -19.08 5.85 18.15
C GLU A 201 -18.56 7.29 17.99
N ALA A 202 -17.63 7.52 17.06
CA ALA A 202 -17.16 8.84 16.64
C ALA A 202 -18.17 9.65 15.79
N ARG A 203 -19.40 9.15 15.65
CA ARG A 203 -20.55 9.78 14.96
C ARG A 203 -20.39 9.96 13.45
N LEU A 204 -19.56 9.14 12.80
CA LEU A 204 -19.57 9.07 11.33
C LEU A 204 -20.87 8.40 10.84
N PRO A 205 -21.56 8.96 9.84
CA PRO A 205 -22.73 8.32 9.24
C PRO A 205 -22.39 6.94 8.62
N PRO A 206 -23.21 5.88 8.81
CA PRO A 206 -22.92 4.56 8.26
C PRO A 206 -22.71 4.55 6.73
N ASN A 207 -23.48 5.36 6.00
CA ASN A 207 -23.37 5.50 4.55
C ASN A 207 -22.09 6.22 4.07
N ARG A 208 -21.31 6.80 4.99
CA ARG A 208 -19.97 7.35 4.73
C ARG A 208 -18.83 6.41 5.10
N ILE A 209 -19.11 5.26 5.73
CA ILE A 209 -18.12 4.22 6.00
C ILE A 209 -18.21 3.19 4.86
N ILE A 210 -17.10 2.95 4.16
CA ILE A 210 -17.01 2.03 3.03
C ILE A 210 -15.93 0.99 3.30
N ILE A 211 -16.30 -0.27 3.45
CA ILE A 211 -15.34 -1.39 3.44
C ILE A 211 -15.02 -1.70 1.97
N TRP A 212 -13.74 -1.72 1.61
CA TRP A 212 -13.35 -1.85 0.20
C TRP A 212 -12.06 -2.63 -0.04
N ASP A 213 -11.95 -3.14 -1.26
CA ASP A 213 -10.81 -3.85 -1.84
C ASP A 213 -11.01 -3.89 -3.38
N ARG A 214 -10.12 -4.54 -4.15
CA ARG A 214 -10.18 -4.57 -5.62
C ARG A 214 -11.52 -5.06 -6.20
N SER A 215 -12.21 -5.98 -5.52
CA SER A 215 -13.34 -6.75 -6.06
C SER A 215 -14.43 -6.99 -5.02
N LEU A 216 -15.68 -6.62 -5.35
CA LEU A 216 -16.85 -6.85 -4.51
C LEU A 216 -17.17 -8.35 -4.39
N ALA A 217 -16.86 -9.15 -5.41
CA ALA A 217 -16.98 -10.60 -5.35
C ALA A 217 -16.02 -11.22 -4.33
N SER A 218 -14.76 -10.75 -4.28
CA SER A 218 -13.77 -11.19 -3.29
C SER A 218 -14.15 -10.77 -1.86
N LEU A 219 -14.65 -9.54 -1.68
CA LEU A 219 -15.18 -9.06 -0.41
C LEU A 219 -16.36 -9.90 0.10
N LYS A 220 -17.31 -10.23 -0.77
CA LYS A 220 -18.44 -11.13 -0.45
C LYS A 220 -17.93 -12.54 -0.09
N ALA A 221 -17.02 -13.12 -0.87
CA ALA A 221 -16.44 -14.44 -0.59
C ALA A 221 -15.61 -14.49 0.72
N ALA A 222 -15.01 -13.38 1.13
CA ALA A 222 -14.34 -13.25 2.44
C ALA A 222 -15.33 -13.07 3.61
N GLY A 223 -16.62 -12.85 3.35
CA GLY A 223 -17.68 -12.71 4.35
C GLY A 223 -17.91 -11.27 4.86
N TYR A 224 -17.51 -10.25 4.10
CA TYR A 224 -17.69 -8.85 4.52
C TYR A 224 -19.11 -8.30 4.33
N ASP A 225 -19.96 -8.93 3.52
CA ASP A 225 -21.31 -8.44 3.29
C ASP A 225 -22.20 -8.58 4.54
N ALA A 226 -22.06 -9.67 5.30
CA ALA A 226 -22.74 -9.85 6.58
C ALA A 226 -22.30 -8.80 7.63
N LEU A 227 -21.01 -8.44 7.65
CA LEU A 227 -20.47 -7.39 8.52
C LEU A 227 -20.98 -6.01 8.11
N ALA A 228 -20.97 -5.71 6.80
CA ALA A 228 -21.46 -4.45 6.25
C ALA A 228 -22.97 -4.24 6.54
N LYS A 229 -23.79 -5.26 6.24
CA LYS A 229 -25.23 -5.29 6.53
C LYS A 229 -25.53 -5.06 8.01
N ARG A 230 -24.80 -5.74 8.92
CA ARG A 230 -24.98 -5.62 10.38
C ARG A 230 -24.84 -4.20 10.90
N HIS A 231 -23.94 -3.40 10.33
CA HIS A 231 -23.66 -2.03 10.76
C HIS A 231 -24.29 -0.95 9.86
N GLY A 232 -25.03 -1.33 8.82
CA GLY A 232 -25.58 -0.40 7.83
C GLY A 232 -24.52 0.33 6.99
N VAL A 233 -23.29 -0.17 6.96
CA VAL A 233 -22.16 0.45 6.23
C VAL A 233 -22.03 -0.09 4.81
N ARG A 234 -21.32 0.64 3.95
CA ARG A 234 -21.17 0.28 2.54
C ARG A 234 -20.09 -0.80 2.34
N LEU A 235 -20.27 -1.60 1.29
CA LEU A 235 -19.27 -2.53 0.77
C LEU A 235 -19.07 -2.25 -0.72
N ALA A 236 -17.84 -1.97 -1.15
CA ALA A 236 -17.55 -1.59 -2.54
C ALA A 236 -16.28 -2.26 -3.06
N GLY A 237 -16.32 -2.69 -4.33
CA GLY A 237 -15.14 -3.16 -5.05
C GLY A 237 -14.66 -2.11 -6.04
N SER A 238 -13.35 -1.88 -6.12
CA SER A 238 -12.75 -0.88 -7.01
C SER A 238 -13.06 -1.14 -8.49
N ARG A 239 -13.03 -2.41 -8.90
CA ARG A 239 -13.45 -2.86 -10.23
C ARG A 239 -14.93 -2.59 -10.48
N ASP A 240 -15.76 -2.88 -9.48
CA ASP A 240 -17.22 -2.82 -9.56
C ASP A 240 -17.76 -1.38 -9.61
N ALA A 241 -17.02 -0.42 -9.04
CA ALA A 241 -17.25 1.03 -9.20
C ALA A 241 -16.64 1.60 -10.50
N GLY A 242 -15.75 0.85 -11.15
CA GLY A 242 -15.02 1.26 -12.34
C GLY A 242 -13.91 2.27 -12.10
N TRP A 243 -13.29 2.67 -13.20
CA TRP A 243 -12.02 3.39 -13.23
C TRP A 243 -12.14 4.77 -13.84
N ASP A 244 -11.36 5.72 -13.33
CA ASP A 244 -11.35 7.10 -13.74
C ASP A 244 -10.35 7.33 -14.88
N GLU A 245 -10.87 7.79 -16.02
CA GLU A 245 -10.10 8.02 -17.25
C GLU A 245 -9.25 9.30 -17.17
N SER A 246 -9.54 10.21 -16.23
CA SER A 246 -8.75 11.41 -16.00
C SER A 246 -7.51 11.16 -15.15
N VAL A 247 -7.58 10.26 -14.15
CA VAL A 247 -6.48 9.99 -13.22
C VAL A 247 -5.72 8.72 -13.63
N THR A 248 -4.73 8.92 -14.50
CA THR A 248 -3.97 7.86 -15.19
C THR A 248 -2.51 7.77 -14.72
N TYR A 249 -2.02 6.54 -14.50
CA TYR A 249 -0.59 6.21 -14.39
C TYR A 249 -0.10 5.49 -15.65
N GLU A 250 0.69 6.18 -16.47
CA GLU A 250 1.38 5.57 -17.61
C GLU A 250 2.84 5.25 -17.27
N SER A 251 3.31 4.07 -17.69
CA SER A 251 4.72 3.68 -17.56
C SER A 251 5.18 2.88 -18.78
N PRO A 252 6.49 2.81 -19.10
CA PRO A 252 6.97 2.09 -20.28
C PRO A 252 6.73 0.57 -20.23
N ILE A 253 6.31 0.04 -19.07
CA ILE A 253 5.97 -1.36 -18.88
C ILE A 253 4.58 -1.63 -19.47
N ILE A 254 4.55 -2.38 -20.58
CA ILE A 254 3.30 -2.86 -21.19
C ILE A 254 2.71 -3.99 -20.31
N GLY A 255 1.49 -3.79 -19.84
CA GLY A 255 0.69 -4.82 -19.19
C GLY A 255 -0.19 -5.55 -20.20
N THR A 256 -0.47 -6.84 -19.95
CA THR A 256 -1.54 -7.57 -20.63
C THR A 256 -2.84 -7.33 -19.86
N LEU A 257 -3.84 -6.76 -20.51
CA LEU A 257 -5.13 -6.43 -19.92
C LEU A 257 -5.90 -7.72 -19.60
N VAL A 258 -6.64 -7.72 -18.49
CA VAL A 258 -7.54 -8.81 -18.10
C VAL A 258 -8.97 -8.30 -17.89
N SER A 259 -9.96 -9.19 -17.93
CA SER A 259 -11.36 -8.82 -17.65
C SER A 259 -11.45 -8.08 -16.32
N GLY A 260 -12.02 -6.88 -16.36
CA GLY A 260 -12.09 -5.94 -15.24
C GLY A 260 -11.13 -4.75 -15.34
N ASP A 261 -10.13 -4.79 -16.22
CA ASP A 261 -9.34 -3.62 -16.58
C ASP A 261 -10.07 -2.80 -17.68
N LEU A 262 -9.93 -1.48 -17.66
CA LEU A 262 -10.80 -0.56 -18.41
C LEU A 262 -10.77 -0.78 -19.93
N GLY A 263 -9.59 -1.04 -20.49
CA GLY A 263 -9.42 -1.23 -21.94
C GLY A 263 -9.81 -2.62 -22.44
N PHE A 264 -9.99 -3.62 -21.55
CA PHE A 264 -10.13 -5.03 -21.96
C PHE A 264 -11.38 -5.29 -22.82
N GLU A 265 -12.44 -4.53 -22.60
CA GLU A 265 -13.77 -4.76 -23.21
C GLU A 265 -14.11 -3.75 -24.32
N ARG A 266 -13.23 -2.78 -24.62
CA ARG A 266 -13.53 -1.67 -25.54
C ARG A 266 -13.20 -1.98 -27.00
N ASP A 267 -11.94 -2.27 -27.32
CA ASP A 267 -11.46 -2.33 -28.73
C ASP A 267 -10.72 -3.64 -29.08
N GLY A 268 -10.77 -4.64 -28.19
CA GLY A 268 -10.01 -5.89 -28.36
C GLY A 268 -8.49 -5.75 -28.15
N GLU A 269 -8.02 -4.56 -27.75
CA GLU A 269 -6.66 -4.34 -27.27
C GLU A 269 -6.36 -5.27 -26.08
N LYS A 270 -5.36 -6.14 -26.23
CA LYS A 270 -4.94 -7.09 -25.18
C LYS A 270 -3.84 -6.53 -24.27
N THR A 271 -3.42 -5.30 -24.51
CA THR A 271 -2.23 -4.71 -23.86
C THR A 271 -2.34 -3.20 -23.69
N SER A 272 -1.91 -2.66 -22.55
CA SER A 272 -1.80 -1.21 -22.36
C SER A 272 -0.65 -0.84 -21.42
N ARG A 273 -0.10 0.37 -21.63
CA ARG A 273 0.88 1.04 -20.75
C ARG A 273 0.24 1.83 -19.60
N LYS A 274 -1.08 2.01 -19.63
CA LYS A 274 -1.84 2.83 -18.67
C LYS A 274 -2.49 1.99 -17.57
N SER A 275 -2.56 2.58 -16.39
CA SER A 275 -3.47 2.23 -15.29
C SER A 275 -4.34 3.42 -14.96
N HIS A 276 -5.52 3.17 -14.42
CA HIS A 276 -6.54 4.16 -14.11
C HIS A 276 -6.96 4.00 -12.64
N LEU A 277 -7.09 5.11 -11.90
CA LEU A 277 -7.46 5.08 -10.49
C LEU A 277 -8.96 4.74 -10.32
N SER A 278 -9.36 4.04 -9.26
CA SER A 278 -10.78 3.71 -9.07
C SER A 278 -11.61 4.95 -8.73
N ARG A 279 -12.84 5.01 -9.27
CA ARG A 279 -13.82 6.07 -8.98
C ARG A 279 -14.20 6.15 -7.49
N LEU A 280 -13.97 5.10 -6.71
CA LEU A 280 -14.09 5.16 -5.25
C LEU A 280 -13.14 6.20 -4.62
N LEU A 281 -11.95 6.38 -5.20
CA LEU A 281 -10.87 7.20 -4.64
C LEU A 281 -10.87 8.62 -5.18
N THR A 282 -11.19 8.80 -6.48
CA THR A 282 -11.35 10.10 -7.13
C THR A 282 -12.72 10.73 -6.82
N GLY A 283 -13.78 9.93 -6.75
CA GLY A 283 -15.15 10.43 -6.52
C GLY A 283 -15.53 10.57 -5.05
N GLU A 284 -15.31 9.53 -4.22
CA GLU A 284 -16.05 9.39 -2.96
C GLU A 284 -15.22 9.47 -1.68
N MET A 285 -14.10 8.74 -1.58
CA MET A 285 -13.36 8.55 -0.32
C MET A 285 -12.47 9.74 0.00
N THR A 286 -12.77 10.46 1.09
CA THR A 286 -11.91 11.55 1.58
C THR A 286 -10.76 11.03 2.44
N ARG A 287 -10.95 9.93 3.19
CA ARG A 287 -9.95 9.30 4.06
C ARG A 287 -9.88 7.80 3.83
N ILE A 288 -8.72 7.20 4.08
CA ILE A 288 -8.47 5.77 4.00
C ILE A 288 -7.86 5.28 5.32
N ILE A 289 -8.38 4.16 5.83
CA ILE A 289 -7.77 3.38 6.91
C ILE A 289 -7.37 2.03 6.30
N SER A 290 -6.09 1.67 6.34
CA SER A 290 -5.57 0.45 5.73
C SER A 290 -5.38 -0.64 6.78
N ILE A 291 -6.08 -1.77 6.64
CA ILE A 291 -6.04 -2.89 7.58
C ILE A 291 -5.52 -4.14 6.86
N CYS A 292 -4.20 -4.38 6.95
CA CYS A 292 -3.53 -5.46 6.21
C CYS A 292 -3.18 -6.64 7.15
N PRO A 293 -3.44 -7.90 6.75
CA PRO A 293 -3.02 -9.07 7.49
C PRO A 293 -1.50 -9.27 7.35
N LEU A 294 -0.86 -9.73 8.40
CA LEU A 294 0.58 -9.99 8.39
C LEU A 294 0.91 -11.27 7.58
N LEU A 295 0.99 -11.13 6.26
CA LEU A 295 1.37 -12.18 5.32
C LEU A 295 2.66 -11.79 4.58
N ASN A 296 3.49 -12.76 4.20
CA ASN A 296 4.62 -12.49 3.32
C ASN A 296 4.17 -12.04 1.90
N HIS A 297 5.04 -11.33 1.18
CA HIS A 297 4.90 -11.10 -0.25
C HIS A 297 6.21 -11.44 -0.97
N ASN A 298 6.15 -12.32 -1.98
CA ASN A 298 7.33 -12.90 -2.62
C ASN A 298 8.18 -11.88 -3.43
N ARG A 299 7.71 -10.63 -3.61
CA ARG A 299 8.44 -9.53 -4.27
C ARG A 299 8.63 -8.27 -3.42
N ALA A 300 7.85 -8.11 -2.34
CA ALA A 300 7.86 -6.93 -1.48
C ALA A 300 8.17 -7.24 0.00
N GLY A 301 8.47 -8.49 0.34
CA GLY A 301 8.68 -8.92 1.73
C GLY A 301 7.36 -9.17 2.46
N VAL A 302 6.47 -8.18 2.55
CA VAL A 302 5.13 -8.23 3.19
C VAL A 302 4.02 -7.90 2.20
N SER A 303 2.83 -8.50 2.37
CA SER A 303 1.60 -8.13 1.66
C SER A 303 0.94 -6.93 2.36
N GLY A 304 1.72 -5.85 2.49
CA GLY A 304 1.50 -4.76 3.44
C GLY A 304 0.63 -3.62 2.92
N HIS A 305 0.73 -2.49 3.61
CA HIS A 305 -0.09 -1.29 3.38
C HIS A 305 0.17 -0.64 2.02
N LEU A 306 1.44 -0.54 1.58
CA LEU A 306 1.75 0.14 0.30
C LEU A 306 1.23 -0.66 -0.90
N VAL A 307 1.64 -1.93 -1.01
CA VAL A 307 1.25 -2.83 -2.11
C VAL A 307 -0.24 -3.13 -2.04
N GLY A 308 -0.77 -3.41 -0.84
CA GLY A 308 -2.19 -3.71 -0.63
C GLY A 308 -3.11 -2.54 -0.96
N LEU A 309 -2.64 -1.29 -0.82
CA LEU A 309 -3.36 -0.11 -1.32
C LEU A 309 -3.30 -0.04 -2.85
N VAL A 310 -2.12 -0.10 -3.47
CA VAL A 310 -1.95 0.01 -4.93
C VAL A 310 -2.69 -1.09 -5.72
N ASP A 311 -2.52 -2.37 -5.36
CA ASP A 311 -3.18 -3.51 -6.03
C ASP A 311 -4.73 -3.46 -5.92
N GLY A 312 -5.23 -2.74 -4.91
CA GLY A 312 -6.65 -2.48 -4.72
C GLY A 312 -7.14 -1.20 -5.40
N SER A 313 -6.27 -0.24 -5.72
CA SER A 313 -6.66 1.11 -6.16
C SER A 313 -6.78 1.27 -7.66
N MET A 314 -6.07 0.47 -8.47
CA MET A 314 -5.99 0.64 -9.93
C MET A 314 -6.17 -0.63 -10.75
N ASP A 315 -6.64 -0.45 -11.99
CA ASP A 315 -6.62 -1.48 -13.04
C ASP A 315 -5.21 -1.73 -13.59
N ASN A 316 -5.03 -2.80 -14.38
CA ASN A 316 -3.78 -3.18 -15.09
C ASN A 316 -2.53 -3.28 -14.16
N SER A 317 -2.76 -3.31 -12.83
CA SER A 317 -1.76 -3.24 -11.77
C SER A 317 -0.92 -4.51 -11.63
N HIS A 318 -1.44 -5.64 -12.13
CA HIS A 318 -0.70 -6.90 -12.23
C HIS A 318 0.61 -6.76 -13.02
N ARG A 319 0.74 -5.76 -13.93
CA ARG A 319 1.98 -5.53 -14.67
C ARG A 319 3.16 -5.14 -13.78
N PHE A 320 2.92 -4.44 -12.68
CA PHE A 320 3.97 -4.05 -11.72
C PHE A 320 4.47 -5.27 -10.93
N SER A 321 3.53 -6.08 -10.45
CA SER A 321 3.78 -7.31 -9.68
C SER A 321 4.44 -8.46 -10.47
N ARG A 322 4.89 -8.23 -11.71
CA ARG A 322 5.72 -9.18 -12.48
C ARG A 322 7.17 -9.22 -12.00
N SER A 323 7.77 -8.07 -11.66
CA SER A 323 9.18 -7.96 -11.20
C SER A 323 9.28 -7.19 -9.89
N GLY A 324 10.20 -7.58 -9.02
CA GLY A 324 10.51 -6.82 -7.79
C GLY A 324 11.05 -5.42 -8.10
N SER A 325 11.83 -5.25 -9.16
CA SER A 325 12.37 -3.94 -9.57
C SER A 325 11.28 -2.98 -10.09
N ILE A 326 10.32 -3.49 -10.86
CA ILE A 326 9.20 -2.69 -11.36
C ILE A 326 8.26 -2.32 -10.21
N LEU A 327 7.91 -3.28 -9.35
CA LEU A 327 7.08 -3.05 -8.17
C LEU A 327 7.71 -2.00 -7.23
N ALA A 328 9.02 -2.06 -7.02
CA ALA A 328 9.75 -1.12 -6.16
C ALA A 328 9.77 0.34 -6.66
N VAL A 329 9.52 0.57 -7.95
CA VAL A 329 9.45 1.92 -8.55
C VAL A 329 7.99 2.36 -8.69
N ALA A 330 7.14 1.51 -9.26
CA ALA A 330 5.76 1.85 -9.54
C ALA A 330 4.91 2.05 -8.27
N VAL A 331 5.06 1.22 -7.23
CA VAL A 331 4.20 1.35 -6.02
C VAL A 331 4.39 2.70 -5.30
N PRO A 332 5.61 3.21 -5.08
CA PRO A 332 5.82 4.57 -4.59
C PRO A 332 5.28 5.65 -5.54
N GLU A 333 5.61 5.59 -6.83
CA GLU A 333 5.13 6.57 -7.82
C GLU A 333 3.60 6.65 -7.87
N ILE A 334 2.90 5.51 -7.78
CA ILE A 334 1.43 5.44 -7.80
C ILE A 334 0.83 6.10 -6.56
N LEU A 335 1.45 5.94 -5.39
CA LEU A 335 1.01 6.61 -4.16
C LEU A 335 1.28 8.13 -4.20
N ALA A 336 2.24 8.57 -5.02
CA ALA A 336 2.56 9.97 -5.29
C ALA A 336 1.83 10.57 -6.51
N ILE A 337 0.82 9.89 -7.09
CA ILE A 337 -0.05 10.49 -8.10
C ILE A 337 -0.92 11.56 -7.45
N GLU A 338 -0.89 12.78 -7.99
CA GLU A 338 -1.85 13.83 -7.66
C GLU A 338 -3.18 13.58 -8.39
N ASP A 339 -4.27 13.65 -7.63
CA ASP A 339 -5.61 13.85 -8.16
C ASP A 339 -5.82 15.35 -8.41
N GLU A 340 -5.64 15.83 -9.64
CA GLU A 340 -5.70 17.27 -9.96
C GLU A 340 -7.03 17.93 -9.57
N ALA A 341 -8.14 17.18 -9.66
CA ALA A 341 -9.47 17.67 -9.32
C ALA A 341 -9.65 17.87 -7.81
N GLN A 342 -8.90 17.11 -6.99
CA GLN A 342 -8.95 17.19 -5.52
C GLN A 342 -7.67 17.76 -4.88
N ARG A 343 -6.65 18.08 -5.68
CA ARG A 343 -5.34 18.65 -5.30
C ARG A 343 -4.69 17.94 -4.12
N ARG A 344 -4.59 16.62 -4.23
CA ARG A 344 -4.08 15.73 -3.18
C ARG A 344 -3.56 14.43 -3.75
N LEU A 345 -2.50 13.89 -3.15
CA LEU A 345 -1.91 12.63 -3.56
C LEU A 345 -2.83 11.44 -3.22
N LEU A 346 -2.56 10.28 -3.82
CA LEU A 346 -3.17 9.03 -3.36
C LEU A 346 -2.74 8.68 -1.92
N GLY A 347 -1.46 8.94 -1.59
CA GLY A 347 -0.88 8.74 -0.25
C GLY A 347 -1.57 9.57 0.84
N ASP A 348 -1.83 10.86 0.59
CA ASP A 348 -2.42 11.82 1.56
C ASP A 348 -3.78 11.38 2.13
N ARG A 349 -4.48 10.49 1.41
CA ARG A 349 -5.76 9.91 1.85
C ARG A 349 -5.57 8.95 3.04
N LEU A 350 -4.41 8.29 3.15
CA LEU A 350 -4.14 7.24 4.15
C LEU A 350 -3.77 7.84 5.51
N VAL A 351 -4.72 7.84 6.45
CA VAL A 351 -4.55 8.44 7.79
C VAL A 351 -4.21 7.45 8.90
N LEU A 352 -4.32 6.15 8.64
CA LEU A 352 -4.00 5.10 9.61
C LEU A 352 -3.69 3.77 8.92
N GLY A 353 -2.53 3.20 9.21
CA GLY A 353 -2.22 1.79 8.99
C GLY A 353 -2.50 0.97 10.27
N ILE A 354 -3.16 -0.17 10.10
CA ILE A 354 -3.36 -1.20 11.14
C ILE A 354 -2.87 -2.54 10.60
N THR A 355 -1.73 -3.04 11.07
CA THR A 355 -1.30 -4.39 10.74
C THR A 355 -2.02 -5.40 11.64
N ASP A 356 -2.85 -6.24 11.02
CA ASP A 356 -3.50 -7.40 11.65
C ASP A 356 -2.48 -8.55 11.76
N ALA A 357 -1.67 -8.43 12.82
CA ALA A 357 -0.63 -9.38 13.21
C ALA A 357 -1.14 -10.45 14.20
N LEU A 358 -2.46 -10.65 14.32
CA LEU A 358 -3.05 -11.65 15.23
C LEU A 358 -2.48 -13.04 14.94
N PHE A 359 -2.42 -13.41 13.66
CA PHE A 359 -1.53 -14.46 13.17
C PHE A 359 -0.67 -13.93 12.02
N CYS A 360 0.60 -14.32 12.01
CA CYS A 360 1.64 -13.98 11.05
C CYS A 360 1.93 -15.17 10.13
N GLN A 361 1.65 -15.06 8.83
CA GLN A 361 2.01 -16.09 7.85
C GLN A 361 3.33 -15.73 7.16
N TYR A 362 4.41 -16.45 7.50
CA TYR A 362 5.75 -16.13 7.03
C TYR A 362 6.12 -16.76 5.68
N LEU A 363 5.35 -17.75 5.19
CA LEU A 363 5.43 -18.32 3.83
C LEU A 363 4.03 -18.70 3.30
N GLY A 364 3.82 -18.55 1.98
CA GLY A 364 2.56 -18.90 1.29
C GLY A 364 1.95 -17.76 0.46
N GLN A 365 2.35 -16.51 0.71
CA GLN A 365 1.78 -15.30 0.11
C GLN A 365 0.25 -15.25 0.35
N SER A 366 -0.55 -15.41 -0.71
CA SER A 366 -2.02 -15.38 -0.64
C SER A 366 -2.65 -16.77 -0.42
N LYS A 367 -1.86 -17.85 -0.44
CA LYS A 367 -2.33 -19.18 -0.01
C LYS A 367 -2.31 -19.25 1.51
N CYS A 368 -3.40 -19.69 2.12
CA CYS A 368 -3.48 -19.93 3.56
C CYS A 368 -2.77 -21.25 3.92
N LEU A 369 -1.57 -21.16 4.53
CA LEU A 369 -0.71 -22.28 4.90
C LEU A 369 -0.48 -22.27 6.42
N LEU A 370 -1.31 -23.03 7.16
CA LEU A 370 -1.30 -23.05 8.63
C LEU A 370 0.06 -23.47 9.21
N HIS A 371 0.79 -24.39 8.56
CA HIS A 371 2.12 -24.82 8.99
C HIS A 371 3.21 -23.75 8.85
N TYR A 372 2.94 -22.66 8.12
CA TYR A 372 3.80 -21.46 8.04
C TYR A 372 3.16 -20.24 8.70
N THR A 373 2.24 -20.46 9.65
CA THR A 373 1.50 -19.42 10.37
C THR A 373 1.82 -19.47 11.87
N ALA A 374 2.20 -18.33 12.43
CA ALA A 374 2.47 -18.16 13.85
C ALA A 374 1.39 -17.29 14.52
N ALA A 375 0.79 -17.77 15.59
CA ALA A 375 -0.07 -16.97 16.47
C ALA A 375 0.80 -15.97 17.27
N LEU A 376 0.58 -14.66 17.09
CA LEU A 376 1.28 -13.62 17.85
C LEU A 376 0.34 -12.91 18.85
N GLY A 377 -0.94 -12.75 18.50
CA GLY A 377 -1.91 -12.01 19.31
C GLY A 377 -1.69 -10.49 19.30
N GLN A 378 -1.15 -9.95 18.20
CA GLN A 378 -0.73 -8.55 18.08
C GLN A 378 -1.59 -7.75 17.09
N LEU A 379 -1.79 -6.46 17.38
CA LEU A 379 -2.19 -5.44 16.42
C LEU A 379 -1.18 -4.29 16.45
N ARG A 380 -0.81 -3.76 15.28
CA ARG A 380 0.20 -2.70 15.14
C ARG A 380 -0.42 -1.48 14.46
N PHE A 381 -0.20 -0.29 15.00
CA PHE A 381 -0.85 0.95 14.58
C PHE A 381 0.19 2.03 14.29
N SER A 382 0.05 2.74 13.18
CA SER A 382 0.83 3.95 12.88
C SER A 382 0.14 4.82 11.82
N THR A 383 0.49 6.10 11.78
CA THR A 383 0.21 6.97 10.63
C THR A 383 1.21 6.76 9.49
N ASP A 384 2.34 6.08 9.74
CA ASP A 384 3.37 5.78 8.73
C ASP A 384 3.20 4.34 8.18
N PRO A 385 2.82 4.17 6.90
CA PRO A 385 2.66 2.85 6.29
C PRO A 385 3.98 2.18 5.90
N VAL A 386 5.03 2.96 5.64
CA VAL A 386 6.36 2.45 5.25
C VAL A 386 7.02 1.80 6.46
N ALA A 387 6.98 2.48 7.61
CA ALA A 387 7.52 1.98 8.87
C ALA A 387 6.79 0.69 9.34
N LEU A 388 5.46 0.63 9.21
CA LEU A 388 4.68 -0.57 9.52
C LEU A 388 5.04 -1.76 8.62
N ASP A 389 5.20 -1.53 7.31
CA ASP A 389 5.56 -2.60 6.37
C ASP A 389 6.99 -3.12 6.62
N VAL A 390 7.94 -2.23 6.92
CA VAL A 390 9.33 -2.61 7.26
C VAL A 390 9.38 -3.40 8.58
N PHE A 391 8.69 -2.93 9.62
CA PHE A 391 8.58 -3.66 10.91
C PHE A 391 7.84 -5.01 10.76
N SER A 392 6.96 -5.12 9.77
CA SER A 392 6.33 -6.39 9.39
C SER A 392 7.29 -7.34 8.66
N ILE A 393 8.22 -6.83 7.85
CA ILE A 393 9.26 -7.64 7.19
C ILE A 393 10.25 -8.20 8.22
N GLU A 394 10.62 -7.41 9.23
CA GLU A 394 11.44 -7.86 10.37
C GLU A 394 10.75 -8.99 11.16
N GLU A 395 9.45 -8.88 11.40
CA GLU A 395 8.64 -9.93 12.04
C GLU A 395 8.63 -11.22 11.20
N LEU A 396 8.35 -11.10 9.90
CA LEU A 396 8.36 -12.22 8.96
C LEU A 396 9.74 -12.89 8.85
N LYS A 397 10.83 -12.12 8.99
CA LYS A 397 12.21 -12.63 9.11
C LYS A 397 12.40 -13.40 10.42
N ARG A 398 12.05 -12.81 11.57
CA ARG A 398 12.23 -13.43 12.90
C ARG A 398 11.48 -14.76 13.03
N GLN A 399 10.28 -14.89 12.44
CA GLN A 399 9.57 -16.18 12.44
C GLN A 399 10.25 -17.22 11.54
N ARG A 400 10.76 -16.86 10.36
CA ARG A 400 11.53 -17.79 9.50
C ARG A 400 12.77 -18.31 10.21
N GLU A 401 13.53 -17.43 10.88
CA GLU A 401 14.71 -17.79 11.66
C GLU A 401 14.34 -18.72 12.82
N ARG A 402 13.30 -18.39 13.59
CA ARG A 402 12.78 -19.21 14.69
C ARG A 402 12.37 -20.62 14.26
N PHE A 403 11.69 -20.75 13.12
CA PHE A 403 11.23 -22.03 12.58
C PHE A 403 12.22 -22.70 11.61
N LYS A 404 13.43 -22.13 11.43
CA LYS A 404 14.46 -22.60 10.49
C LYS A 404 13.94 -22.84 9.07
N ALA A 405 13.04 -21.96 8.62
CA ALA A 405 12.37 -22.09 7.34
C ALA A 405 13.30 -21.63 6.19
N ASP A 406 13.56 -22.53 5.24
CA ASP A 406 14.32 -22.20 4.03
C ASP A 406 13.55 -21.22 3.16
N TYR A 407 14.09 -20.00 3.02
CA TYR A 407 13.52 -18.92 2.23
C TYR A 407 14.54 -17.81 1.99
N SER A 408 14.83 -17.52 0.73
CA SER A 408 15.52 -16.29 0.34
C SER A 408 14.54 -15.11 0.32
N PRO A 409 14.62 -14.13 1.24
CA PRO A 409 13.78 -12.94 1.19
C PRO A 409 14.15 -12.05 -0.01
N PRO A 410 13.19 -11.33 -0.62
CA PRO A 410 13.49 -10.38 -1.68
C PRO A 410 14.19 -9.14 -1.10
N ASP A 411 15.36 -8.76 -1.63
CA ASP A 411 15.89 -7.40 -1.47
C ASP A 411 15.06 -6.45 -2.32
N SER A 412 13.97 -5.97 -1.75
CA SER A 412 13.07 -5.03 -2.40
C SER A 412 13.49 -3.60 -2.06
N ALA A 413 13.91 -2.84 -3.08
CA ALA A 413 14.19 -1.41 -2.94
C ALA A 413 12.93 -0.58 -2.62
N LEU A 414 11.74 -1.18 -2.66
CA LEU A 414 10.43 -0.54 -2.47
C LEU A 414 10.39 0.50 -1.35
N TYR A 415 10.76 0.10 -0.13
CA TYR A 415 10.64 0.97 1.05
C TYR A 415 11.70 2.08 1.06
N ARG A 416 12.90 1.79 0.54
CA ARG A 416 13.96 2.79 0.33
C ARG A 416 13.49 3.85 -0.67
N ASN A 417 12.87 3.43 -1.77
CA ASN A 417 12.28 4.32 -2.77
C ASN A 417 11.11 5.13 -2.21
N ALA A 418 10.22 4.51 -1.41
CA ALA A 418 9.11 5.20 -0.76
C ALA A 418 9.59 6.31 0.21
N ALA A 419 10.66 6.04 0.97
CA ALA A 419 11.27 7.03 1.85
C ALA A 419 11.99 8.16 1.09
N LEU A 420 12.65 7.84 -0.04
CA LEU A 420 13.27 8.84 -0.92
C LEU A 420 12.25 9.85 -1.49
N ILE A 421 11.00 9.43 -1.71
CA ILE A 421 9.89 10.31 -2.13
C ILE A 421 8.94 10.69 -0.96
N GLN A 422 9.41 10.57 0.28
CA GLN A 422 8.75 11.09 1.50
C GLN A 422 7.38 10.48 1.86
N LEU A 423 7.06 9.26 1.40
CA LEU A 423 5.82 8.54 1.78
C LEU A 423 5.83 7.96 3.22
N GLY A 424 6.97 8.00 3.90
CA GLY A 424 7.18 7.44 5.24
C GLY A 424 8.62 6.98 5.44
N GLU A 425 8.95 6.47 6.63
CA GLU A 425 10.31 6.05 6.99
C GLU A 425 10.58 4.57 6.70
N SER A 426 11.79 4.27 6.23
CA SER A 426 12.23 2.89 5.94
C SER A 426 13.42 2.44 6.78
N ASP A 427 14.11 3.34 7.49
CA ASP A 427 15.19 3.02 8.41
C ASP A 427 14.65 2.58 9.80
N PRO A 428 14.91 1.35 10.25
CA PRO A 428 14.49 0.87 11.58
C PRO A 428 15.06 1.67 12.75
N ALA A 429 16.18 2.38 12.58
CA ALA A 429 16.75 3.24 13.62
C ALA A 429 16.01 4.58 13.77
N ARG A 430 15.19 4.97 12.77
CA ARG A 430 14.53 6.28 12.69
C ARG A 430 13.04 6.23 13.00
N ARG A 431 12.56 5.19 13.68
CA ARG A 431 11.17 5.04 14.16
C ARG A 431 11.13 4.73 15.67
N GLU A 432 10.05 5.13 16.34
CA GLU A 432 9.75 4.71 17.71
C GLU A 432 8.87 3.44 17.67
N VAL A 433 9.13 2.46 18.53
CA VAL A 433 8.21 1.33 18.76
C VAL A 433 7.80 1.33 20.24
N ILE A 434 6.50 1.47 20.49
CA ILE A 434 5.91 1.40 21.84
C ILE A 434 5.12 0.10 21.93
N GLU A 435 5.38 -0.70 22.95
CA GLU A 435 4.74 -2.00 23.16
C GLU A 435 3.80 -1.97 24.38
N ILE A 436 2.60 -2.55 24.22
CA ILE A 436 1.57 -2.68 25.25
C ILE A 436 1.15 -4.15 25.35
N PHE A 437 1.63 -4.82 26.38
CA PHE A 437 1.27 -6.21 26.71
C PHE A 437 0.07 -6.25 27.67
N ARG A 438 -0.76 -7.31 27.57
CA ARG A 438 -2.00 -7.50 28.33
C ARG A 438 -2.22 -8.96 28.73
#